data_AF-A0A7Y4R7E1-F1
#
_entry.id   AF-A0A7Y4R7E1-F1
#
_cell.length_a   1.000
_cell.length_b   1.000
_cell.length_c   1.000
_cell.angle_alpha   90.00
_cell.angle_beta   90.00
_cell.angle_gamma   90.00
#
_symmetry.space_group_name_H-M   'P 1'
#
loop_
_entity.id
_entity.type
_entity.pdbx_description
1 polymer ?
#
loop_
_entity_poly.entity_id
_entity_poly.type
_entity_poly.pdbx_seq_one_letter_code
_entity_poly.pdbx_strand_id
1 'polypeptide(L)'
;MPDVTGVECLENHRLALTFEDGARRELDVTELVPFDGVFAPLRNQDYFRSVRVNSDIGTIVWPNGADFCPDVLYERSRPMGAAHAQTAGGAAARP
;
A
#
# COMPACT_ATOMS: atom_id res chain seq x y z
N MET A 1 10.11 -7.35 -12.61
CA MET A 1 8.90 -7.00 -11.85
C MET A 1 8.52 -5.56 -12.23
N PRO A 2 7.25 -5.25 -12.50
CA PRO A 2 6.86 -3.87 -12.75
C PRO A 2 6.99 -3.05 -11.45
N ASP A 3 7.37 -1.78 -11.57
CA ASP A 3 7.48 -0.89 -10.42
C ASP A 3 6.09 -0.47 -9.93
N VAL A 4 5.98 -0.20 -8.63
CA VAL A 4 4.76 0.38 -8.06
C VAL A 4 4.71 1.87 -8.41
N THR A 5 3.65 2.28 -9.09
CA THR A 5 3.42 3.67 -9.53
C THR A 5 2.30 4.36 -8.75
N GLY A 6 1.44 3.59 -8.07
CA GLY A 6 0.36 4.13 -7.25
C GLY A 6 0.06 3.25 -6.03
N VAL A 7 -0.40 3.89 -4.94
CA VAL A 7 -0.88 3.21 -3.75
C VAL A 7 -2.11 3.94 -3.19
N GLU A 8 -3.13 3.18 -2.84
CA GLU A 8 -4.31 3.65 -2.13
C GLU A 8 -4.57 2.76 -0.91
N CYS A 9 -4.84 3.36 0.24
CA CYS A 9 -5.20 2.61 1.44
C CYS A 9 -6.68 2.25 1.43
N LEU A 10 -6.94 0.96 1.57
CA LEU A 10 -8.26 0.40 1.77
C LEU A 10 -8.49 0.11 3.27
N GLU A 11 -9.68 -0.39 3.58
CA GLU A 11 -10.02 -0.84 4.93
C GLU A 11 -9.22 -2.12 5.31
N ASN A 12 -9.21 -2.47 6.59
CA ASN A 12 -8.61 -3.71 7.09
C ASN A 12 -7.11 -3.89 6.75
N HIS A 13 -6.33 -2.80 6.71
CA HIS A 13 -4.89 -2.82 6.40
C HIS A 13 -4.58 -3.40 5.01
N ARG A 14 -5.50 -3.16 4.06
CA ARG A 14 -5.31 -3.50 2.66
C ARG A 14 -4.83 -2.31 1.85
N LEU A 15 -4.10 -2.59 0.78
CA LEU A 15 -3.61 -1.60 -0.18
C LEU A 15 -4.06 -1.98 -1.57
N ALA A 16 -4.55 -1.00 -2.33
CA ALA A 16 -4.62 -1.11 -3.78
C ALA A 16 -3.34 -0.54 -4.37
N LEU A 17 -2.58 -1.39 -5.05
CA LEU A 17 -1.34 -1.06 -5.73
C LEU A 17 -1.60 -0.94 -7.23
N THR A 18 -1.06 0.11 -7.83
CA THR A 18 -0.99 0.27 -9.28
C THR A 18 0.45 0.08 -9.71
N PHE A 19 0.65 -0.75 -10.72
CA PHE A 19 1.97 -1.04 -11.29
C PHE A 19 2.17 -0.31 -12.63
N GLU A 20 3.42 -0.12 -13.05
CA GLU A 20 3.76 0.54 -14.32
C GLU A 20 3.12 -0.12 -15.55
N ASP A 21 2.96 -1.44 -15.53
CA ASP A 21 2.29 -2.23 -16.57
C ASP A 21 0.77 -1.94 -16.68
N GLY A 22 0.21 -1.17 -15.75
CA GLY A 22 -1.22 -0.86 -15.68
C GLY A 22 -2.02 -1.89 -14.87
N ALA A 23 -1.41 -2.98 -14.41
CA ALA A 23 -2.03 -3.88 -13.46
C ALA A 23 -2.38 -3.15 -12.15
N ARG A 24 -3.60 -3.36 -11.68
CA ARG A 24 -4.06 -2.95 -10.34
C ARG A 24 -4.29 -4.19 -9.49
N ARG A 25 -3.70 -4.21 -8.29
CA ARG A 25 -3.70 -5.38 -7.42
C ARG A 25 -3.97 -4.99 -5.98
N GLU A 26 -4.74 -5.81 -5.27
CA GLU A 26 -5.03 -5.65 -3.85
C GLU A 26 -4.04 -6.47 -3.03
N LEU A 27 -3.49 -5.89 -1.98
CA LEU A 27 -2.60 -6.54 -1.03
C LEU A 27 -3.16 -6.44 0.38
N ASP A 28 -3.28 -7.57 1.08
CA ASP A 28 -3.54 -7.59 2.51
C ASP A 28 -2.21 -7.65 3.28
N VAL A 29 -1.89 -6.58 3.99
CA VAL A 29 -0.61 -6.46 4.71
C VAL A 29 -0.62 -7.35 5.97
N THR A 30 -1.80 -7.68 6.50
CA THR A 30 -1.92 -8.57 7.67
C THR A 30 -1.53 -10.01 7.35
N GLU A 31 -1.69 -10.43 6.09
CA GLU A 31 -1.27 -11.75 5.61
C GLU A 31 0.23 -11.81 5.26
N LEU A 32 0.87 -10.64 5.11
CA LEU A 32 2.27 -10.54 4.71
C LEU A 32 3.22 -10.64 5.91
N VAL A 33 2.93 -9.88 6.95
CA VAL A 33 3.79 -9.74 8.13
C VAL A 33 2.98 -9.53 9.40
N PRO A 34 3.46 -10.03 10.54
CA PRO A 34 2.94 -9.60 11.84
C PRO A 34 3.33 -8.13 12.10
N PHE A 35 2.42 -7.37 12.73
CA PHE A 35 2.66 -5.98 13.10
C PHE A 35 3.50 -5.87 14.38
N ASP A 36 4.76 -6.22 14.24
CA ASP A 36 5.77 -6.20 15.30
C ASP A 36 7.06 -5.52 14.80
N GLY A 37 7.92 -5.10 15.74
CA GLY A 37 9.19 -4.43 15.41
C GLY A 37 8.98 -3.18 14.55
N VAL A 38 9.65 -3.11 13.40
CA VAL A 38 9.53 -1.99 12.44
C VAL A 38 8.12 -1.86 11.86
N PHE A 39 7.32 -2.93 11.84
CA PHE A 39 5.95 -2.91 11.34
C PHE A 39 4.91 -2.65 12.44
N ALA A 40 5.30 -2.58 13.72
CA ALA A 40 4.37 -2.32 14.82
C ALA A 40 3.51 -1.05 14.63
N PRO A 41 4.05 0.08 14.11
CA PRO A 41 3.24 1.27 13.86
C PRO A 41 2.13 1.06 12.82
N LEU A 42 2.27 0.08 11.90
CA LEU A 42 1.26 -0.23 10.88
C LEU A 42 -0.05 -0.74 11.48
N ARG A 43 -0.05 -1.24 12.72
CA ARG A 43 -1.28 -1.61 13.43
C ARG A 43 -2.22 -0.41 13.57
N ASN A 44 -1.69 0.81 13.70
CA ASN A 44 -2.48 2.03 13.71
C ASN A 44 -2.88 2.40 12.27
N GLN A 45 -4.17 2.52 12.01
CA GLN A 45 -4.69 2.78 10.68
C GLN A 45 -4.35 4.19 10.16
N ASP A 46 -4.24 5.20 11.02
CA ASP A 46 -3.78 6.54 10.61
C ASP A 46 -2.33 6.51 10.15
N TYR A 47 -1.49 5.74 10.86
CA TYR A 47 -0.10 5.54 10.46
C TYR A 47 -0.02 4.70 9.18
N PHE A 48 -0.83 3.65 9.05
CA PHE A 48 -0.89 2.84 7.84
C PHE A 48 -1.23 3.69 6.60
N ARG A 49 -2.16 4.64 6.74
CA ARG A 49 -2.54 5.62 5.70
C ARG A 49 -1.42 6.58 5.30
N SER A 50 -0.30 6.59 6.02
CA SER A 50 0.88 7.37 5.65
C SER A 50 1.78 6.69 4.61
N VAL A 51 1.42 5.49 4.12
CA VAL A 51 2.12 4.79 3.02
C VAL A 51 2.25 5.67 1.78
N ARG A 52 3.41 5.69 1.15
CA ARG A 52 3.65 6.42 -0.11
C ARG A 52 4.43 5.56 -1.08
N VAL A 53 4.29 5.85 -2.37
CA VAL A 53 5.19 5.29 -3.39
C VAL A 53 6.54 6.01 -3.29
N ASN A 54 7.61 5.23 -3.26
CA ASN A 54 8.97 5.67 -3.44
C ASN A 54 9.43 5.28 -4.84
N SER A 55 9.37 6.25 -5.76
CA SER A 55 9.73 6.07 -7.16
C SER A 55 11.23 5.83 -7.39
N ASP A 56 12.10 6.21 -6.44
CA ASP A 56 13.55 5.96 -6.57
C ASP A 56 13.90 4.46 -6.47
N ILE A 57 13.09 3.70 -5.73
CA ILE A 57 13.28 2.26 -5.50
C ILE A 57 12.11 1.41 -6.02
N GLY A 58 11.13 2.02 -6.71
CA GLY A 58 10.02 1.33 -7.36
C GLY A 58 9.04 0.62 -6.41
N THR A 59 8.92 1.04 -5.14
CA THR A 59 8.08 0.36 -4.14
C THR A 59 7.33 1.31 -3.21
N ILE A 60 6.59 0.78 -2.24
CA ILE A 60 5.92 1.54 -1.18
C ILE A 60 6.77 1.63 0.08
N VAL A 61 6.65 2.74 0.79
CA VAL A 61 7.38 3.01 2.04
C VAL A 61 6.48 3.74 3.05
N TRP A 62 6.74 3.51 4.34
CA TRP A 62 6.17 4.26 5.46
C TRP A 62 7.19 5.20 6.09
N PRO A 63 6.75 6.22 6.88
CA PRO A 63 7.64 7.25 7.44
C PRO A 63 8.77 6.72 8.34
N ASN A 64 8.64 5.52 8.90
CA ASN A 64 9.68 4.86 9.68
C ASN A 64 10.71 4.10 8.82
N GLY A 65 10.59 4.18 7.50
CA GLY A 65 11.44 3.45 6.56
C GLY A 65 11.05 1.99 6.38
N ALA A 66 9.90 1.55 6.92
CA ALA A 66 9.36 0.24 6.57
C ALA A 66 8.99 0.24 5.09
N ASP A 67 9.45 -0.77 4.35
CA ASP A 67 9.13 -1.01 2.96
C ASP A 67 8.85 -2.50 2.73
N PHE A 68 8.34 -2.82 1.56
CA PHE A 68 8.21 -4.20 1.10
C PHE A 68 8.85 -4.31 -0.27
N CYS A 69 9.56 -5.41 -0.53
CA CYS A 69 10.13 -5.65 -1.86
C CYS A 69 9.01 -5.71 -2.92
N PRO A 70 9.18 -5.06 -4.08
CA PRO A 70 8.17 -5.05 -5.14
C PRO A 70 7.82 -6.44 -5.67
N ASP A 71 8.77 -7.38 -5.67
CA ASP A 71 8.52 -8.80 -5.97
C ASP A 71 7.46 -9.41 -5.02
N VAL A 72 7.65 -9.22 -3.70
CA VAL A 72 6.71 -9.73 -2.68
C VAL A 72 5.34 -9.08 -2.86
N LEU A 73 5.29 -7.77 -3.14
CA LEU A 73 4.05 -7.06 -3.41
C LEU A 73 3.32 -7.66 -4.61
N TYR A 74 4.04 -7.95 -5.70
CA TYR A 74 3.44 -8.50 -6.92
C TYR A 74 3.01 -9.96 -6.75
N GLU A 75 3.82 -10.79 -6.10
CA GLU A 75 3.52 -12.21 -5.88
C GLU A 75 2.37 -12.43 -4.90
N ARG A 76 2.28 -11.62 -3.85
CA ARG A 76 1.28 -11.77 -2.78
C ARG A 76 0.00 -10.98 -3.01
N SER A 77 0.03 -9.97 -3.87
CA SER A 77 -1.18 -9.24 -4.23
C SER A 77 -2.06 -10.01 -5.20
N ARG A 78 -3.37 -9.79 -5.09
CA ARG A 78 -4.39 -10.37 -5.96
C ARG A 78 -4.78 -9.35 -7.03
N PRO A 79 -4.95 -9.74 -8.30
CA PRO A 79 -5.45 -8.82 -9.32
C PRO A 79 -6.83 -8.31 -8.90
N MET A 80 -6.98 -6.99 -8.84
CA MET A 80 -8.30 -6.40 -8.70
C MET A 80 -8.98 -6.54 -10.06
N GLY A 81 -10.07 -7.31 -10.12
CA GLY A 81 -10.97 -7.22 -11.26
C GLY A 81 -11.46 -5.77 -11.41
N ALA A 82 -12.01 -5.41 -12.57
CA ALA A 82 -12.58 -4.08 -12.81
C ALA A 82 -13.76 -3.80 -11.86
N ALA A 83 -13.47 -3.44 -10.62
CA ALA A 83 -14.42 -3.11 -9.60
C ALA A 83 -14.26 -1.62 -9.32
N HIS A 84 -15.34 -0.92 -9.64
CA HIS A 84 -15.59 0.51 -9.48
C HIS A 84 -14.76 1.16 -8.37
N ALA A 85 -14.02 2.20 -8.78
CA ALA A 85 -13.39 3.18 -7.91
C ALA A 85 -14.37 3.61 -6.81
N GLN A 86 -14.13 3.16 -5.59
CA GLN A 86 -14.79 3.69 -4.42
C GLN A 86 -13.89 4.79 -3.87
N THR A 87 -14.31 6.01 -4.19
CA THR A 87 -13.81 7.29 -3.72
C THR A 87 -13.71 7.34 -2.19
N ALA A 88 -12.51 7.62 -1.67
CA ALA A 88 -12.32 8.31 -0.40
C ALA A 88 -11.24 9.37 -0.66
N GLY A 89 -11.52 10.64 -1.00
CA GLY A 89 -12.46 11.54 -0.32
C GLY A 89 -11.91 11.86 1.07
N GLY A 90 -10.89 12.73 1.20
CA GLY A 90 -11.05 14.14 1.61
C GLY A 90 -11.20 14.26 3.14
N ALA A 91 -10.54 15.13 3.90
CA ALA A 91 -9.93 16.40 3.57
C ALA A 91 -8.97 16.81 4.71
N ALA A 92 -7.97 17.61 4.33
CA ALA A 92 -7.20 18.42 5.25
C ALA A 92 -8.10 19.43 6.00
N ALA A 93 -7.85 19.63 7.28
CA ALA A 93 -8.15 20.87 7.98
C ALA A 93 -7.21 21.02 9.18
N ARG A 94 -6.20 21.90 9.05
CA ARG A 94 -5.41 22.46 10.15
C ARG A 94 -5.96 23.86 10.45
N PRO A 95 -6.12 24.26 11.72
CA PRO A 95 -5.79 25.61 12.14
C PRO A 95 -4.28 25.77 12.39
#